data_AF-A0A7J5GQA9-F1
#
_entry.id   AF-A0A7J5GQA9-F1
#
_cell.length_a   1.000
_cell.length_b   1.000
_cell.length_c   1.000
_cell.angle_alpha   90.00
_cell.angle_beta   90.00
_cell.angle_gamma   90.00
#
_symmetry.space_group_name_H-M   'P 1'
#
loop_
_entity.id
_entity.type
_entity.pdbx_description
1 polymer ?
#
loop_
_entity_poly.entity_id
_entity_poly.type
_entity_poly.pdbx_seq_one_letter_code
_entity_poly.pdbx_strand_id
1 'polypeptide(L)'
;MMNSEQKHTDFSLYTFEEFLQNDFFISSMNYPTEETQKFWDEFEQMNPSNIDEYIAAKRYLEVFSKEKEEVLSNEETDDLWTRIQATNINKEKAKRKNYFLIGLSSAASVAILVGCFFLLKSYSSVLDPDIATFAVNTKADLPLTEETLLILAEDNVVSLKEKETEITYDSVEIKTNQESIQKEKSAAYNQLVIPRGKRSVLTFADGTKVWVNAGTRVIYP
;
A
#
# COMPACT_ATOMS: atom_id res chain seq x y z
N MET A 1 24.05 5.15 -59.62
CA MET A 1 23.79 5.80 -60.93
C MET A 1 24.41 7.18 -60.87
N MET A 2 25.24 7.53 -61.85
CA MET A 2 25.91 8.83 -61.89
C MET A 2 24.88 9.92 -62.20
N ASN A 3 24.68 10.86 -61.27
CA ASN A 3 23.68 11.91 -61.42
C ASN A 3 24.16 12.99 -62.42
N SER A 4 23.26 13.69 -63.11
CA SER A 4 23.63 14.66 -64.16
C SER A 4 24.50 15.83 -63.66
N GLU A 5 24.46 16.14 -62.37
CA GLU A 5 25.29 17.17 -61.74
C GLU A 5 26.76 16.73 -61.56
N GLN A 6 27.00 15.42 -61.39
CA GLN A 6 28.34 14.87 -61.18
C GLN A 6 29.15 14.76 -62.48
N LYS A 7 28.47 14.72 -63.64
CA LYS A 7 29.09 14.76 -64.98
C LYS A 7 29.80 16.07 -65.30
N HIS A 8 29.56 17.14 -64.53
CA HIS A 8 30.16 18.46 -64.72
C HIS A 8 31.09 18.88 -63.58
N THR A 9 31.37 17.98 -62.64
CA THR A 9 32.28 18.25 -61.53
C THR A 9 33.72 17.99 -61.97
N ASP A 10 34.58 19.00 -61.83
CA ASP A 10 36.00 18.87 -62.16
C ASP A 10 36.78 18.28 -60.98
N PHE A 11 36.94 16.97 -60.99
CA PHE A 11 37.69 16.24 -59.97
C PHE A 11 39.20 16.48 -60.04
N SER A 12 39.72 17.19 -61.05
CA SER A 12 41.16 17.49 -61.16
C SER A 12 41.65 18.56 -60.17
N LEU A 13 40.71 19.28 -59.54
CA LEU A 13 40.98 20.32 -58.54
C LEU A 13 40.84 19.82 -57.10
N TYR A 14 40.42 18.58 -56.92
CA TYR A 14 40.09 18.03 -55.61
C TYR A 14 41.35 17.67 -54.82
N THR A 15 41.32 17.98 -53.54
CA THR A 15 42.26 17.49 -52.53
C THR A 15 41.81 16.13 -51.97
N PHE A 16 42.71 15.42 -51.26
CA PHE A 16 42.42 14.16 -50.57
C PHE A 16 41.15 14.23 -49.72
N GLU A 17 41.00 15.30 -48.94
CA GLU A 17 39.85 15.48 -48.05
C GLU A 17 38.55 15.70 -48.84
N GLU A 18 38.60 16.47 -49.92
CA GLU A 18 37.43 16.73 -50.77
C GLU A 18 36.98 15.46 -51.52
N PHE A 19 37.91 14.56 -51.88
CA PHE A 19 37.56 13.22 -52.36
C PHE A 19 36.81 12.43 -51.29
N LEU A 20 37.32 12.40 -50.05
CA LEU A 20 36.71 11.65 -48.95
C LEU A 20 35.41 12.27 -48.40
N GLN A 21 35.10 13.52 -48.73
CA GLN A 21 33.82 14.16 -48.42
C GLN A 21 32.80 14.04 -49.55
N ASN A 22 33.21 13.55 -50.72
CA ASN A 22 32.34 13.44 -51.88
C ASN A 22 31.59 12.11 -51.88
N ASP A 23 30.26 12.17 -51.72
CA ASP A 23 29.39 11.00 -51.69
C ASP A 23 29.49 10.13 -52.96
N PHE A 24 29.72 10.74 -54.12
CA PHE A 24 29.89 10.00 -55.37
C PHE A 24 31.20 9.23 -55.40
N PHE A 25 32.31 9.86 -55.02
CA PHE A 25 33.59 9.19 -54.90
C PHE A 25 33.49 8.00 -53.93
N ILE A 26 33.01 8.22 -52.71
CA ILE A 26 32.90 7.17 -51.68
C ILE A 26 32.00 6.02 -52.14
N SER A 27 30.83 6.32 -52.73
CA SER A 27 29.90 5.29 -53.20
C SER A 27 30.45 4.52 -54.41
N SER A 28 31.14 5.19 -55.34
CA SER A 28 31.75 4.55 -56.50
C SER A 28 32.90 3.61 -56.14
N MET A 29 33.65 3.91 -55.07
CA MET A 29 34.72 3.05 -54.56
C MET A 29 34.19 1.87 -53.76
N ASN A 30 33.10 2.05 -53.00
CA ASN A 30 32.49 0.96 -52.22
C ASN A 30 31.57 0.04 -53.04
N TYR A 31 30.94 0.56 -54.10
CA TYR A 31 29.98 -0.16 -54.94
C TYR A 31 30.21 0.18 -56.43
N PRO A 32 31.30 -0.30 -57.04
CA PRO A 32 31.64 0.06 -58.42
C PRO A 32 30.61 -0.48 -59.41
N THR A 33 30.17 0.38 -60.34
CA THR A 33 29.39 0.00 -61.53
C THR A 33 30.23 0.18 -62.79
N GLU A 34 29.83 -0.43 -63.91
CA GLU A 34 30.54 -0.29 -65.20
C GLU A 34 30.72 1.18 -65.61
N GLU A 35 29.73 2.05 -65.34
CA GLU A 35 29.77 3.47 -65.64
C GLU A 35 30.78 4.23 -64.76
N THR A 36 30.80 3.96 -63.44
CA THR A 36 31.72 4.65 -62.53
C THR A 36 33.14 4.16 -62.66
N GLN A 37 33.34 2.87 -62.96
CA GLN A 37 34.66 2.30 -63.18
C GLN A 37 35.31 2.90 -64.43
N LYS A 38 34.55 2.96 -65.53
CA LYS A 38 35.02 3.61 -66.77
C LYS A 38 35.39 5.08 -66.55
N PHE A 39 34.61 5.82 -65.76
CA PHE A 39 34.90 7.21 -65.43
C PHE A 39 36.24 7.38 -64.71
N TRP A 40 36.50 6.58 -63.68
CA TRP A 40 37.76 6.65 -62.92
C TRP A 40 38.96 6.11 -63.71
N ASP A 41 38.76 5.12 -64.58
CA ASP A 41 39.80 4.64 -65.49
C ASP A 41 40.22 5.74 -66.49
N GLU A 42 39.26 6.50 -67.01
CA GLU A 42 39.52 7.66 -67.88
C GLU A 42 40.22 8.80 -67.11
N PHE A 43 39.83 9.03 -65.85
CA PHE A 43 40.47 10.02 -64.97
C PHE A 43 41.93 9.66 -64.65
N GLU A 44 42.22 8.39 -64.32
CA GLU A 44 43.58 7.89 -64.09
C GLU A 44 44.43 8.00 -65.38
N GLN A 45 43.86 7.70 -66.55
CA GLN A 45 44.57 7.82 -67.83
C GLN A 45 44.87 9.27 -68.22
N MET A 46 44.01 10.21 -67.85
CA MET A 46 44.24 11.64 -68.09
C MET A 46 45.42 12.19 -67.27
N ASN A 47 45.83 11.48 -66.22
CA ASN A 47 46.93 11.82 -65.30
C ASN A 47 46.89 13.30 -64.85
N PRO A 48 45.81 13.73 -64.17
CA PRO A 48 45.66 15.10 -63.71
C PRO A 48 46.70 15.45 -62.65
N SER A 49 46.92 16.75 -62.43
CA SER A 49 47.92 17.25 -61.48
C SER A 49 47.69 16.80 -60.03
N ASN A 50 46.46 16.42 -59.67
CA ASN A 50 46.07 15.95 -58.34
C ASN A 50 45.96 14.41 -58.24
N ILE A 51 46.55 13.66 -59.18
CA ILE A 51 46.45 12.20 -59.21
C ILE A 51 46.91 11.54 -57.89
N ASP A 52 47.92 12.12 -57.23
CA ASP A 52 48.42 11.62 -55.95
C ASP A 52 47.37 11.73 -54.83
N GLU A 53 46.57 12.80 -54.83
CA GLU A 53 45.47 13.01 -53.88
C GLU A 53 44.37 11.97 -54.07
N TYR A 54 44.02 11.69 -55.34
CA TYR A 54 43.06 10.66 -55.72
C TYR A 54 43.54 9.26 -55.32
N ILE A 55 44.80 8.90 -55.61
CA ILE A 55 45.38 7.60 -55.25
C ILE A 55 45.42 7.43 -53.73
N ALA A 56 45.75 8.49 -52.98
CA ALA A 56 45.74 8.46 -51.53
C ALA A 56 44.33 8.22 -50.97
N ALA A 57 43.31 8.90 -51.49
CA ALA A 57 41.92 8.74 -51.08
C ALA A 57 41.37 7.34 -51.42
N LYS A 58 41.70 6.81 -52.61
CA LYS A 58 41.33 5.45 -53.05
C LYS A 58 41.91 4.40 -52.11
N ARG A 59 43.22 4.46 -51.82
CA ARG A 59 43.89 3.54 -50.90
C ARG A 59 43.33 3.62 -49.48
N TYR A 60 42.99 4.83 -49.02
CA TYR A 60 42.38 5.03 -47.72
C TYR A 60 41.07 4.25 -47.63
N LEU A 61 40.17 4.39 -48.60
CA LEU A 61 38.89 3.67 -48.62
C LEU A 61 39.07 2.15 -48.72
N GLU A 62 39.99 1.65 -49.56
CA GLU A 62 40.27 0.21 -49.71
C GLU A 62 40.61 -0.48 -48.38
N VAL A 63 41.31 0.21 -47.47
CA VAL A 63 41.67 -0.31 -46.14
C VAL A 63 40.44 -0.50 -45.26
N PHE A 64 39.50 0.47 -45.24
CA PHE A 64 38.30 0.40 -44.40
C PHE A 64 37.20 -0.47 -44.97
N SER A 65 37.09 -0.58 -46.30
CA SER A 65 36.10 -1.46 -46.94
C SER A 65 36.38 -2.93 -46.63
N LYS A 66 37.64 -3.30 -46.39
CA LYS A 66 38.05 -4.65 -46.01
C LYS A 66 37.69 -5.01 -44.56
N GLU A 67 37.65 -4.04 -43.65
CA GLU A 67 37.15 -4.26 -42.27
C GLU A 67 35.63 -4.44 -42.22
N LYS A 68 34.89 -3.88 -43.19
CA LYS A 68 33.42 -4.07 -43.30
C LYS A 68 33.00 -5.47 -43.75
N GLU A 69 33.91 -6.36 -44.12
CA GLU A 69 33.57 -7.78 -44.37
C GLU A 69 33.33 -8.57 -43.07
N GLU A 70 33.69 -8.03 -41.89
CA GLU A 70 33.34 -8.62 -40.58
C GLU A 70 31.93 -8.21 -40.12
N VAL A 71 30.94 -8.24 -41.01
CA VAL A 71 29.53 -8.09 -40.64
C VAL A 71 29.04 -9.47 -40.19
N LEU A 72 28.61 -9.55 -38.92
CA LEU A 72 27.98 -10.73 -38.34
C LEU A 72 26.99 -11.34 -39.34
N SER A 73 27.03 -12.66 -39.49
CA SER A 73 26.05 -13.36 -40.31
C SER A 73 24.63 -13.03 -39.84
N ASN A 74 23.66 -13.07 -40.75
CA ASN A 74 22.24 -12.92 -40.39
C ASN A 74 21.83 -13.92 -39.30
N GLU A 75 22.44 -15.11 -39.28
CA GLU A 75 22.23 -16.13 -38.25
C GLU A 75 22.80 -15.73 -36.88
N GLU A 76 24.00 -15.15 -36.86
CA GLU A 76 24.61 -14.65 -35.61
C GLU A 76 23.83 -13.45 -35.05
N THR A 77 23.32 -12.61 -35.94
CA THR A 77 22.47 -11.47 -35.58
C THR A 77 21.13 -11.93 -34.98
N ASP A 78 20.50 -12.95 -35.56
CA ASP A 78 19.24 -13.52 -35.06
C ASP A 78 19.40 -14.24 -33.71
N ASP A 79 20.49 -14.99 -33.54
CA ASP A 79 20.83 -15.63 -32.26
C ASP A 79 21.08 -14.58 -31.17
N LEU A 80 21.83 -13.52 -31.48
CA LEU A 80 22.03 -12.40 -30.55
C LEU A 80 20.72 -11.73 -30.16
N TRP A 81 19.83 -11.46 -31.12
CA TRP A 81 18.51 -10.89 -30.83
C TRP A 81 17.66 -11.78 -29.94
N THR A 82 17.68 -13.09 -30.19
CA THR A 82 16.96 -14.09 -29.38
C THR A 82 17.47 -14.10 -27.94
N ARG A 83 18.79 -14.07 -27.74
CA ARG A 83 19.41 -14.02 -26.41
C ARG A 83 19.08 -12.72 -25.67
N ILE A 84 19.09 -11.58 -26.35
CA ILE A 84 18.73 -10.28 -25.78
C ILE A 84 17.26 -10.28 -25.34
N GLN A 85 16.35 -10.75 -26.19
CA GLN A 85 14.93 -10.86 -25.84
C GLN A 85 14.71 -11.78 -24.64
N ALA A 86 15.31 -12.98 -24.65
CA ALA A 86 15.17 -13.94 -23.56
C ALA A 86 15.67 -13.36 -22.22
N THR A 87 16.80 -12.65 -22.24
CA THR A 87 17.38 -11.99 -21.06
C THR A 87 16.46 -10.90 -20.51
N ASN A 88 15.93 -10.03 -21.38
CA ASN A 88 15.02 -8.96 -20.98
C ASN A 88 13.70 -9.50 -20.41
N ILE A 89 13.11 -10.52 -21.06
CA ILE A 89 11.89 -11.17 -20.58
C ILE A 89 12.10 -11.79 -19.20
N ASN A 90 13.23 -12.47 -18.97
CA ASN A 90 13.53 -13.06 -17.67
C ASN A 90 13.75 -12.00 -16.57
N LYS A 91 14.40 -10.89 -16.91
CA LYS A 91 14.59 -9.76 -15.98
C LYS A 91 13.26 -9.12 -15.58
N GLU A 92 12.35 -8.92 -16.53
CA GLU A 92 11.01 -8.38 -16.26
C GLU A 92 10.15 -9.36 -15.44
N LYS A 93 10.21 -10.67 -15.74
CA LYS A 93 9.55 -11.71 -14.93
C LYS A 93 10.06 -11.74 -13.49
N ALA A 94 11.37 -11.60 -13.28
CA ALA A 94 11.97 -11.57 -11.95
C ALA A 94 11.53 -10.33 -11.14
N LYS A 95 11.52 -9.14 -11.77
CA LYS A 95 11.00 -7.92 -11.16
C LYS A 95 9.53 -8.07 -10.77
N ARG A 96 8.69 -8.58 -11.68
CA ARG A 96 7.25 -8.76 -11.43
C ARG A 96 6.98 -9.74 -10.28
N LYS A 97 7.76 -10.83 -10.18
CA LYS A 97 7.70 -11.74 -9.03
C LYS A 97 8.09 -11.04 -7.72
N ASN A 98 9.15 -10.23 -7.73
CA ASN A 98 9.56 -9.49 -6.53
C ASN A 98 8.48 -8.48 -6.07
N TYR A 99 7.88 -7.72 -7.00
CA TYR A 99 6.76 -6.83 -6.68
C TYR A 99 5.53 -7.59 -6.17
N PHE A 100 5.24 -8.77 -6.70
CA PHE A 100 4.14 -9.60 -6.22
C PHE A 100 4.37 -10.09 -4.78
N LEU A 101 5.59 -10.52 -4.44
CA LEU A 101 5.95 -10.91 -3.08
C LEU A 101 5.87 -9.74 -2.09
N ILE A 102 6.32 -8.55 -2.50
CA ILE A 102 6.20 -7.33 -1.68
C ILE A 102 4.72 -6.95 -1.48
N GLY A 103 3.90 -7.05 -2.52
CA GLY A 103 2.45 -6.82 -2.45
C GLY A 103 1.76 -7.79 -1.50
N LEU A 104 2.13 -9.08 -1.54
CA LEU A 104 1.58 -10.11 -0.66
C LEU A 104 1.97 -9.87 0.81
N SER A 105 3.23 -9.50 1.08
CA SER A 105 3.73 -9.19 2.43
C SER A 105 3.04 -7.95 3.02
N SER A 106 2.79 -6.93 2.20
CA SER A 106 2.07 -5.73 2.62
C SER A 106 0.61 -6.05 2.98
N ALA A 107 -0.09 -6.80 2.13
CA ALA A 107 -1.47 -7.22 2.38
C ALA A 107 -1.62 -8.05 3.66
N ALA A 108 -0.69 -8.97 3.93
CA ALA A 108 -0.68 -9.75 5.18
C ALA A 108 -0.51 -8.87 6.42
N SER A 109 0.36 -7.84 6.35
CA SER A 109 0.57 -6.90 7.45
C SER A 109 -0.69 -6.09 7.76
N VAL A 110 -1.40 -5.63 6.73
CA VAL A 110 -2.69 -4.93 6.89
C VAL A 110 -3.75 -5.87 7.48
N ALA A 111 -3.83 -7.11 7.02
CA ALA A 111 -4.78 -8.10 7.56
C ALA A 111 -4.52 -8.39 9.05
N ILE A 112 -3.26 -8.48 9.47
CA ILE A 112 -2.89 -8.64 10.89
C ILE A 112 -3.32 -7.42 11.70
N LEU A 113 -3.06 -6.20 11.23
CA LEU A 113 -3.47 -4.98 11.94
C LEU A 113 -4.98 -4.88 12.09
N VAL A 114 -5.74 -5.20 11.03
CA VAL A 114 -7.20 -5.23 11.07
C VAL A 114 -7.68 -6.31 12.03
N GLY A 115 -7.11 -7.52 11.96
CA GLY A 115 -7.42 -8.61 12.88
C GLY A 115 -7.16 -8.23 14.35
N CYS A 116 -5.99 -7.65 14.64
CA CYS A 116 -5.65 -7.16 15.98
C CYS A 116 -6.62 -6.07 16.45
N PHE A 117 -7.03 -5.15 15.59
CA PHE A 117 -8.01 -4.12 15.94
C PHE A 117 -9.36 -4.73 16.36
N PHE A 118 -9.87 -5.70 15.58
CA PHE A 118 -11.11 -6.39 15.93
C PHE A 118 -10.98 -7.23 17.21
N LEU A 119 -9.85 -7.91 17.42
CA LEU A 119 -9.58 -8.67 18.64
C LEU A 119 -9.53 -7.77 19.88
N LEU A 120 -8.83 -6.63 19.79
CA LEU A 120 -8.75 -5.65 20.88
C LEU A 120 -10.13 -5.06 21.20
N LYS A 121 -10.90 -4.69 20.17
CA LYS A 121 -12.28 -4.22 20.35
C LYS A 121 -13.16 -5.26 21.03
N SER A 122 -13.02 -6.53 20.68
CA SER A 122 -13.76 -7.63 21.30
C SER A 122 -13.34 -7.89 22.75
N TYR A 123 -12.08 -7.63 23.11
CA TYR A 123 -11.60 -7.73 24.49
C TYR A 123 -12.09 -6.58 25.37
N SER A 124 -12.18 -5.36 24.84
CA SER A 124 -12.67 -4.20 25.60
C SER A 124 -14.15 -4.30 25.99
N SER A 125 -14.92 -5.19 25.37
CA SER A 125 -16.32 -5.47 25.72
C SER A 125 -16.52 -6.50 26.85
N VAL A 126 -15.44 -7.09 27.39
CA VAL A 126 -15.50 -8.13 28.43
C VAL A 126 -15.06 -7.60 29.81
N LEU A 127 -14.65 -6.33 29.91
CA LEU A 127 -14.40 -5.70 31.19
C LEU A 127 -15.70 -5.03 31.64
N ASP A 128 -16.29 -5.54 32.72
CA ASP A 128 -17.38 -4.84 33.41
C ASP A 128 -16.92 -3.40 33.68
N PRO A 129 -17.74 -2.39 33.31
CA PRO A 129 -17.36 -1.00 33.50
C PRO A 129 -17.03 -0.76 34.97
N ASP A 130 -15.96 0.00 35.21
CA ASP A 130 -15.64 0.48 36.55
C ASP A 130 -16.87 1.19 37.16
N ILE A 131 -17.09 1.07 38.48
CA ILE A 131 -18.30 1.55 39.16
C ILE A 131 -18.53 3.04 38.93
N ALA A 132 -17.44 3.82 38.78
CA ALA A 132 -17.51 5.24 38.44
C ALA A 132 -18.11 5.46 37.03
N THR A 133 -17.70 4.63 36.06
CA THR A 133 -18.19 4.67 34.69
C THR A 133 -19.66 4.24 34.62
N PHE A 134 -20.02 3.17 35.35
CA PHE A 134 -21.41 2.74 35.48
C PHE A 134 -22.28 3.85 36.08
N ALA A 135 -21.86 4.46 37.18
CA ALA A 135 -22.59 5.54 37.83
C ALA A 135 -22.82 6.75 36.91
N VAL A 136 -21.84 7.11 36.05
CA VAL A 136 -21.98 8.19 35.07
C VAL A 136 -22.96 7.81 33.96
N ASN A 137 -22.88 6.59 33.42
CA ASN A 137 -23.78 6.16 32.35
C ASN A 137 -25.23 6.01 32.82
N THR A 138 -25.43 5.68 34.09
CA THR A 138 -26.76 5.52 34.69
C THR A 138 -27.31 6.83 35.27
N LYS A 139 -26.66 8.01 35.07
CA LYS A 139 -27.16 9.34 35.48
C LYS A 139 -28.44 9.81 34.74
N ALA A 140 -29.33 8.91 34.35
CA ALA A 140 -30.70 9.30 34.04
C ALA A 140 -31.35 9.94 35.28
N ASP A 141 -32.22 10.93 35.06
CA ASP A 141 -33.03 11.53 36.12
C ASP A 141 -33.66 10.45 36.99
N LEU A 142 -33.69 10.69 38.31
CA LEU A 142 -34.35 9.77 39.24
C LEU A 142 -35.76 9.51 38.70
N PRO A 143 -36.15 8.24 38.49
CA PRO A 143 -37.47 7.95 37.97
C PRO A 143 -38.48 8.59 38.91
N LEU A 144 -39.41 9.38 38.34
CA LEU A 144 -40.42 10.11 39.10
C LEU A 144 -41.40 9.08 39.68
N THR A 145 -41.01 8.52 40.82
CA THR A 145 -41.73 7.46 41.51
C THR A 145 -41.96 7.89 42.95
N GLU A 146 -43.04 7.39 43.55
CA GLU A 146 -43.35 7.62 44.96
C GLU A 146 -42.84 6.47 45.85
N GLU A 147 -42.27 5.43 45.24
CA GLU A 147 -41.84 4.19 45.89
C GLU A 147 -40.31 4.04 45.86
N THR A 148 -39.76 3.40 46.90
CA THR A 148 -38.32 3.13 46.96
C THR A 148 -38.03 1.96 46.03
N LEU A 149 -37.08 2.09 45.10
CA LEU A 149 -36.77 1.05 44.13
C LEU A 149 -35.43 0.40 44.44
N LEU A 150 -35.40 -0.93 44.48
CA LEU A 150 -34.20 -1.74 44.53
C LEU A 150 -34.00 -2.45 43.19
N ILE A 151 -32.88 -2.19 42.52
CA ILE A 151 -32.54 -2.71 41.19
C ILE A 151 -31.34 -3.64 41.35
N LEU A 152 -31.53 -4.95 41.15
CA LEU A 152 -30.51 -5.98 41.40
C LEU A 152 -29.88 -6.54 40.11
N ALA A 153 -30.61 -6.45 39.01
CA ALA A 153 -30.17 -6.72 37.64
C ALA A 153 -31.00 -5.86 36.69
N GLU A 154 -30.56 -5.68 35.43
CA GLU A 154 -31.22 -4.79 34.45
C GLU A 154 -32.74 -5.00 34.34
N ASP A 155 -33.25 -6.19 34.70
CA ASP A 155 -34.68 -6.55 34.65
C ASP A 155 -35.33 -6.86 36.02
N ASN A 156 -34.61 -6.77 37.14
CA ASN A 156 -35.16 -7.10 38.47
C ASN A 156 -35.29 -5.84 39.34
N VAL A 157 -36.46 -5.20 39.23
CA VAL A 157 -36.83 -3.99 39.99
C VAL A 157 -37.85 -4.36 41.06
N VAL A 158 -37.47 -4.22 42.32
CA VAL A 158 -38.36 -4.41 43.47
C VAL A 158 -38.81 -3.05 43.99
N SER A 159 -40.13 -2.84 44.07
CA SER A 159 -40.71 -1.61 44.57
C SER A 159 -41.18 -1.75 46.00
N LEU A 160 -40.65 -0.90 46.88
CA LEU A 160 -40.94 -0.88 48.31
C LEU A 160 -41.81 0.33 48.64
N LYS A 161 -43.03 0.03 49.12
CA LYS A 161 -44.09 1.03 49.31
C LYS A 161 -43.95 1.83 50.59
N GLU A 162 -43.16 1.35 51.54
CA GLU A 162 -43.06 1.90 52.87
C GLU A 162 -42.37 3.26 52.89
N LYS A 163 -42.66 4.04 53.95
CA LYS A 163 -42.08 5.37 54.15
C LYS A 163 -40.62 5.28 54.61
N GLU A 164 -40.31 4.29 55.43
CA GLU A 164 -38.97 3.92 55.87
C GLU A 164 -38.78 2.43 55.56
N THR A 165 -37.73 2.12 54.82
CA THR A 165 -37.44 0.76 54.35
C THR A 165 -36.14 0.28 54.95
N GLU A 166 -36.11 -0.93 55.51
CA GLU A 166 -34.86 -1.57 55.93
C GLU A 166 -34.52 -2.68 54.94
N ILE A 167 -33.30 -2.64 54.41
CA ILE A 167 -32.78 -3.58 53.42
C ILE A 167 -31.55 -4.22 54.03
N THR A 168 -31.59 -5.54 54.24
CA THR A 168 -30.47 -6.29 54.82
C THR A 168 -29.97 -7.34 53.84
N TYR A 169 -28.68 -7.26 53.52
CA TYR A 169 -27.99 -8.22 52.67
C TYR A 169 -27.45 -9.35 53.53
N ASP A 170 -27.93 -10.57 53.28
CA ASP A 170 -27.38 -11.81 53.81
C ASP A 170 -26.54 -12.51 52.73
N SER A 171 -25.86 -13.59 53.12
CA SER A 171 -25.03 -14.42 52.26
C SER A 171 -25.82 -15.06 51.11
N VAL A 172 -27.12 -15.25 51.29
CA VAL A 172 -28.01 -16.02 50.39
C VAL A 172 -29.23 -15.22 49.92
N GLU A 173 -29.73 -14.28 50.73
CA GLU A 173 -30.99 -13.58 50.48
C GLU A 173 -30.91 -12.09 50.83
N ILE A 174 -31.75 -11.29 50.17
CA ILE A 174 -31.93 -9.88 50.50
C ILE A 174 -33.26 -9.75 51.24
N LYS A 175 -33.18 -9.38 52.51
CA LYS A 175 -34.34 -9.19 53.38
C LYS A 175 -34.82 -7.75 53.27
N THR A 176 -36.09 -7.61 52.92
CA THR A 176 -36.82 -6.34 53.02
C THR A 176 -37.94 -6.49 54.05
N ASN A 177 -38.57 -5.38 54.42
CA ASN A 177 -39.67 -5.38 55.39
C ASN A 177 -40.88 -6.23 54.98
N GLN A 178 -41.03 -6.54 53.69
CA GLN A 178 -42.20 -7.26 53.16
C GLN A 178 -41.87 -8.62 52.55
N GLU A 179 -40.69 -8.76 51.95
CA GLU A 179 -40.33 -9.94 51.15
C GLU A 179 -38.84 -10.31 51.31
N SER A 180 -38.55 -11.61 51.22
CA SER A 180 -37.19 -12.11 51.02
C SER A 180 -36.97 -12.36 49.52
N ILE A 181 -35.96 -11.69 48.96
CA ILE A 181 -35.61 -11.80 47.55
C ILE A 181 -34.41 -12.74 47.45
N GLN A 182 -34.55 -13.82 46.68
CA GLN A 182 -33.42 -14.70 46.39
C GLN A 182 -32.41 -13.97 45.51
N LYS A 183 -31.12 -14.13 45.82
CA LYS A 183 -30.01 -13.54 45.07
C LYS A 183 -29.80 -14.30 43.75
N GLU A 184 -30.80 -14.35 42.89
CA GLU A 184 -30.69 -14.96 41.56
C GLU A 184 -30.27 -13.92 40.53
N LYS A 185 -29.07 -14.16 39.96
CA LYS A 185 -28.34 -13.36 38.96
C LYS A 185 -27.89 -11.98 39.45
N SER A 186 -26.64 -11.95 39.93
CA SER A 186 -25.88 -10.74 40.22
C SER A 186 -25.70 -9.92 38.95
N ALA A 187 -26.20 -8.69 38.91
CA ALA A 187 -25.53 -7.67 38.11
C ALA A 187 -24.17 -7.35 38.74
N ALA A 188 -23.30 -6.68 37.97
CA ALA A 188 -22.05 -6.15 38.49
C ALA A 188 -22.28 -5.08 39.58
N TYR A 189 -23.40 -4.34 39.51
CA TYR A 189 -23.78 -3.32 40.49
C TYR A 189 -25.28 -3.30 40.74
N ASN A 190 -25.65 -3.18 42.02
CA ASN A 190 -27.00 -2.95 42.51
C ASN A 190 -27.28 -1.45 42.65
N GLN A 191 -28.55 -1.05 42.56
CA GLN A 191 -28.98 0.34 42.75
C GLN A 191 -30.13 0.45 43.75
N LEU A 192 -30.02 1.40 44.65
CA LEU A 192 -31.08 1.81 45.56
C LEU A 192 -31.50 3.24 45.24
N VAL A 193 -32.75 3.42 44.81
CA VAL A 193 -33.33 4.72 44.45
C VAL A 193 -34.35 5.13 45.50
N ILE A 194 -34.12 6.28 46.16
CA ILE A 194 -35.03 6.79 47.19
C ILE A 194 -35.74 8.04 46.68
N PRO A 195 -37.07 7.99 46.53
CA PRO A 195 -37.84 9.14 46.09
C PRO A 195 -37.91 10.23 47.17
N ARG A 196 -38.45 11.38 46.81
CA ARG A 196 -38.60 12.50 47.76
C ARG A 196 -39.56 12.10 48.89
N GLY A 197 -39.22 12.45 50.13
CA GLY A 197 -40.06 12.20 51.31
C GLY A 197 -39.92 10.81 51.95
N LYS A 198 -39.05 9.94 51.43
CA LYS A 198 -38.76 8.61 51.99
C LYS A 198 -37.32 8.48 52.47
N ARG A 199 -37.06 7.47 53.30
CA ARG A 199 -35.72 7.14 53.82
C ARG A 199 -35.52 5.63 53.79
N SER A 200 -34.26 5.19 53.76
CA SER A 200 -33.93 3.77 53.84
C SER A 200 -32.66 3.53 54.64
N VAL A 201 -32.57 2.34 55.23
CA VAL A 201 -31.37 1.83 55.88
C VAL A 201 -30.91 0.60 55.13
N LEU A 202 -29.70 0.66 54.60
CA LEU A 202 -29.03 -0.44 53.92
C LEU A 202 -28.01 -1.07 54.88
N THR A 203 -28.17 -2.36 55.17
CA THR A 203 -27.20 -3.15 55.93
C THR A 203 -26.53 -4.14 54.99
N PHE A 204 -25.22 -4.01 54.82
CA PHE A 204 -24.40 -4.90 53.99
C PHE A 204 -24.08 -6.21 54.72
N ALA A 205 -23.60 -7.21 53.97
CA ALA A 205 -23.24 -8.53 54.52
C ALA A 205 -22.08 -8.49 55.53
N ASP A 206 -21.23 -7.46 55.48
CA ASP A 206 -20.17 -7.21 56.46
C ASP A 206 -20.68 -6.52 57.74
N GLY A 207 -21.98 -6.20 57.80
CA GLY A 207 -22.62 -5.48 58.90
C GLY A 207 -22.54 -3.96 58.80
N THR A 208 -21.91 -3.41 57.75
CA THR A 208 -21.86 -1.97 57.51
C THR A 208 -23.28 -1.43 57.29
N LYS A 209 -23.64 -0.34 57.98
CA LYS A 209 -24.95 0.31 57.86
C LYS A 209 -24.83 1.66 57.18
N VAL A 210 -25.69 1.88 56.18
CA VAL A 210 -25.78 3.14 55.44
C VAL A 210 -27.20 3.67 55.51
N TRP A 211 -27.34 4.87 56.06
CA TRP A 211 -28.58 5.62 56.07
C TRP A 211 -28.67 6.48 54.82
N VAL A 212 -29.68 6.22 53.99
CA VAL A 212 -29.86 6.89 52.71
C VAL A 212 -31.10 7.78 52.78
N ASN A 213 -30.92 9.03 52.38
CA ASN A 213 -31.94 10.07 52.48
C ASN A 213 -32.76 10.22 51.18
N ALA A 214 -33.87 10.94 51.30
CA ALA A 214 -34.76 11.28 50.20
C ALA A 214 -34.03 11.92 48.99
N GLY A 215 -34.42 11.54 47.78
CA GLY A 215 -33.87 12.09 46.54
C GLY A 215 -32.44 11.64 46.23
N THR A 216 -32.02 10.52 46.80
CA THR A 216 -30.67 9.96 46.61
C THR A 216 -30.76 8.65 45.81
N ARG A 217 -29.77 8.41 44.96
CA ARG A 217 -29.50 7.09 44.39
C ARG A 217 -28.15 6.61 44.88
N VAL A 218 -28.09 5.37 45.35
CA VAL A 218 -26.87 4.71 45.78
C VAL A 218 -26.61 3.54 44.85
N ILE A 219 -25.37 3.43 44.38
CA ILE A 219 -24.90 2.35 43.51
C ILE A 219 -23.79 1.63 44.28
N TYR A 220 -23.87 0.31 44.37
CA TYR A 220 -22.96 -0.52 45.15
C TYR A 220 -22.81 -1.91 44.51
N PRO A 221 -21.69 -2.61 44.74
CA PRO A 221 -21.48 -3.97 44.21
C PRO A 221 -22.45 -5.01 44.79
#